data_AF-A0A8H3FWB8-F1
#
_entry.id   AF-A0A8H3FWB8-F1
#
_cell.length_a   1.000
_cell.length_b   1.000
_cell.length_c   1.000
_cell.angle_alpha   90.00
_cell.angle_beta   90.00
_cell.angle_gamma   90.00
#
_symmetry.space_group_name_H-M   'P 1'
#
loop_
_entity.id
_entity.type
_entity.pdbx_description
1 polymer ?
#
loop_
_entity_poly.entity_id
_entity_poly.type
_entity_poly.pdbx_seq_one_letter_code
_entity_poly.pdbx_strand_id
1 'polypeptide(L)'
;MEAFIVIHSPELIFVGKAPSSSDQYSKHFCLVKGMSATAFCRGQLRSKQVMSRKGSRTIADESHVSRLLKSLRHLTDDVEVDAEAVSKMLTTVSQKTKRSGALTSLFNQWNQTHRLTKVQLLAIVRQGVANEQPMLHFDYVAMHHRCRQLLTRIRSELGSDLDCTIVSTKMKELSTSEMTLPVVLASILYQLTAANRGGNAVPLVKASGILKDVVEREGGEEMRKMNLKGKRHGWLAECI
;
A
#
# COMPACT_ATOMS: atom_id res chain seq x y z
N MET A 1 -9.37 -4.71 -3.48
CA MET A 1 -8.55 -4.07 -2.43
C MET A 1 -7.86 -5.10 -1.54
N GLU A 2 -8.56 -6.10 -1.00
CA GLU A 2 -7.93 -7.17 -0.19
C GLU A 2 -6.76 -7.87 -0.90
N ALA A 3 -6.93 -8.13 -2.20
CA ALA A 3 -5.88 -8.63 -3.08
C ALA A 3 -4.57 -7.84 -2.98
N PHE A 4 -4.68 -6.52 -3.08
CA PHE A 4 -3.55 -5.61 -3.00
C PHE A 4 -2.90 -5.65 -1.61
N ILE A 5 -3.71 -5.75 -0.54
CA ILE A 5 -3.21 -5.86 0.83
C ILE A 5 -2.42 -7.15 1.05
N VAL A 6 -2.93 -8.27 0.53
CA VAL A 6 -2.24 -9.56 0.60
C VAL A 6 -0.94 -9.53 -0.20
N ILE A 7 -0.96 -8.97 -1.40
CA ILE A 7 0.20 -8.93 -2.32
C ILE A 7 1.34 -8.06 -1.76
N HIS A 8 1.02 -6.89 -1.20
CA HIS A 8 2.03 -5.97 -0.67
C HIS A 8 2.32 -6.15 0.81
N SER A 9 1.65 -7.07 1.50
CA SER A 9 1.64 -7.20 2.95
C SER A 9 1.08 -5.97 3.68
N PRO A 10 0.32 -6.17 4.78
CA PRO A 10 -0.20 -5.07 5.60
C PRO A 10 0.88 -4.11 6.11
N GLU A 11 2.09 -4.59 6.39
CA GLU A 11 3.19 -3.82 6.98
C GLU A 11 3.78 -2.74 6.04
N LEU A 12 3.69 -2.98 4.72
CA LEU A 12 4.14 -2.01 3.72
C LEU A 12 3.08 -0.95 3.45
N ILE A 13 1.80 -1.28 3.63
CA ILE A 13 0.66 -0.40 3.38
C ILE A 13 0.33 0.45 4.62
N PHE A 14 0.29 -0.16 5.79
CA PHE A 14 -0.12 0.48 7.03
C PHE A 14 1.08 0.89 7.88
N VAL A 15 0.90 1.93 8.70
CA VAL A 15 1.86 2.31 9.75
C VAL A 15 1.49 1.52 11.01
N GLY A 16 2.12 0.37 11.23
CA GLY A 16 1.77 -0.53 12.33
C GLY A 16 0.73 -1.58 11.92
N LYS A 17 -0.22 -1.89 12.83
CA LYS A 17 -1.27 -2.90 12.58
C LYS A 17 -2.33 -2.36 11.61
N ALA A 18 -3.00 -3.27 10.89
CA ALA A 18 -4.13 -2.89 10.04
C ALA A 18 -5.21 -2.18 10.88
N PRO A 19 -5.70 -1.00 10.46
CA PRO A 19 -6.69 -0.24 11.20
C PRO A 19 -8.04 -0.99 11.21
N SER A 20 -8.68 -1.06 12.38
CA SER A 20 -9.96 -1.75 12.57
C SER A 20 -11.15 -0.81 12.69
N SER A 21 -10.92 0.49 12.88
CA SER A 21 -11.96 1.51 13.01
C SER A 21 -11.71 2.72 12.11
N SER A 22 -12.77 3.44 11.75
CA SER A 22 -12.70 4.64 10.90
C SER A 22 -11.76 5.71 11.47
N ASP A 23 -11.74 5.87 12.80
CA ASP A 23 -10.79 6.76 13.50
C ASP A 23 -9.34 6.31 13.28
N GLN A 24 -9.04 5.01 13.36
CA GLN A 24 -7.69 4.50 13.07
C GLN A 24 -7.30 4.69 11.61
N TYR A 25 -8.22 4.48 10.66
CA TYR A 25 -7.97 4.76 9.24
C TYR A 25 -7.62 6.22 9.00
N SER A 26 -8.34 7.14 9.63
CA SER A 26 -8.08 8.57 9.49
C SER A 26 -6.71 8.97 10.06
N LYS A 27 -6.33 8.43 11.23
CA LYS A 27 -4.98 8.62 11.81
C LYS A 27 -3.90 8.04 10.90
N HIS A 28 -4.10 6.83 10.38
CA HIS A 28 -3.17 6.19 9.43
C HIS A 28 -2.98 7.03 8.17
N PHE A 29 -4.08 7.53 7.60
CA PHE A 29 -4.02 8.42 6.44
C PHE A 29 -3.20 9.67 6.74
N CYS A 30 -3.42 10.29 7.90
CA CYS A 30 -2.66 11.46 8.34
C CYS A 30 -1.16 11.16 8.49
N LEU A 31 -0.80 10.00 9.08
CA LEU A 31 0.58 9.55 9.20
C LEU A 31 1.22 9.30 7.82
N VAL A 32 0.50 8.66 6.90
CA VAL A 32 0.97 8.43 5.52
C VAL A 32 1.21 9.75 4.80
N LYS A 33 0.38 10.77 5.04
CA LYS A 33 0.59 12.13 4.53
C LYS A 33 1.73 12.90 5.21
N GLY A 34 2.39 12.29 6.18
CA GLY A 34 3.55 12.87 6.86
C GLY A 34 3.20 13.70 8.08
N MET A 35 2.00 13.59 8.65
CA MET A 35 1.77 14.16 9.99
C MET A 35 2.58 13.41 11.04
N SER A 36 3.09 14.13 12.04
CA SER A 36 3.80 13.50 13.16
C SER A 36 2.86 12.63 14.01
N ALA A 37 3.35 11.48 14.45
CA ALA A 37 2.64 10.62 15.41
C ALA A 37 2.35 11.35 16.74
N THR A 38 3.20 12.31 17.13
CA THR A 38 3.00 13.12 18.34
C THR A 38 1.73 13.94 18.30
N ALA A 39 1.21 14.29 17.11
CA ALA A 39 -0.04 15.02 16.95
C ALA A 39 -1.28 14.23 17.41
N PHE A 40 -1.13 12.92 17.63
CA PHE A 40 -2.21 12.02 18.05
C PHE A 40 -2.08 11.57 19.52
N CYS A 41 -1.06 12.02 20.25
CA CYS A 41 -0.87 11.68 21.66
C CYS A 41 -1.91 12.39 22.56
N ARG A 42 -2.40 11.69 23.60
CA ARG A 42 -3.33 12.27 24.59
C ARG A 42 -2.62 13.34 25.42
N GLY A 43 -3.26 14.49 25.63
CA GLY A 43 -2.79 15.54 26.53
C GLY A 43 -1.96 16.68 25.90
N GLN A 44 -1.72 16.68 24.59
CA GLN A 44 -1.18 17.88 23.95
C GLN A 44 -2.26 18.97 23.86
N LEU A 45 -1.97 20.14 24.43
CA LEU A 45 -2.60 21.40 24.05
C LEU A 45 -2.47 21.56 22.53
N ARG A 46 -3.46 22.17 21.87
CA ARG A 46 -3.65 22.31 20.40
C ARG A 46 -2.52 23.06 19.67
N SER A 47 -1.28 22.66 19.93
CA SER A 47 -0.05 23.22 19.41
C SER A 47 0.18 22.62 18.03
N LYS A 48 0.47 23.52 17.09
CA LYS A 48 0.68 23.32 15.65
C LYS A 48 0.86 21.86 15.23
N GLN A 49 0.00 21.41 14.31
CA GLN A 49 0.22 20.16 13.58
C GLN A 49 1.63 20.18 12.97
N VAL A 50 2.53 19.39 13.56
CA VAL A 50 3.91 19.29 13.09
C VAL A 50 3.97 18.22 12.02
N MET A 51 4.39 18.62 10.82
CA MET A 51 4.74 17.66 9.78
C MET A 51 6.01 16.93 10.17
N SER A 52 6.00 15.61 10.01
CA SER A 52 7.17 14.76 10.17
C SER A 52 8.29 15.23 9.25
N ARG A 53 9.52 15.33 9.77
CA ARG A 53 10.71 15.62 8.96
C ARG A 53 10.96 14.59 7.86
N LYS A 54 10.43 13.37 8.01
CA LYS A 54 10.53 12.29 7.01
C LYS A 54 9.55 12.45 5.83
N GLY A 55 8.62 13.40 5.89
CA GLY A 55 7.64 13.63 4.83
C GLY A 55 6.58 12.53 4.73
N SER A 56 5.86 12.51 3.61
CA SER A 56 4.84 11.50 3.31
C SER A 56 5.46 10.15 3.00
N ARG A 57 4.87 9.07 3.51
CA ARG A 57 5.28 7.70 3.19
C ARG A 57 4.74 7.35 1.80
N THR A 58 5.65 7.08 0.87
CA THR A 58 5.32 6.45 -0.41
C THR A 58 5.41 4.93 -0.28
N ILE A 59 4.67 4.21 -1.12
CA ILE A 59 4.92 2.78 -1.32
C ILE A 59 6.34 2.68 -1.88
N ALA A 60 7.14 1.72 -1.38
CA ALA A 60 8.52 1.57 -1.82
C ALA A 60 8.57 1.44 -3.34
N ASP A 61 9.35 2.31 -3.98
CA ASP A 61 9.30 2.56 -5.43
C ASP A 61 9.67 1.32 -6.26
N GLU A 62 10.50 0.43 -5.72
CA GLU A 62 11.00 -0.74 -6.44
C GLU A 62 11.28 -1.91 -5.51
N SER A 63 10.92 -3.11 -5.97
CA SER A 63 11.34 -4.35 -5.33
C SER A 63 12.86 -4.53 -5.46
N HIS A 64 13.46 -5.23 -4.48
CA HIS A 64 14.91 -5.49 -4.51
C HIS A 64 15.32 -6.32 -5.73
N VAL A 65 14.46 -7.24 -6.19
CA VAL A 65 14.71 -8.03 -7.39
C VAL A 65 14.60 -7.17 -8.65
N SER A 66 13.62 -6.25 -8.73
CA SER A 66 13.52 -5.32 -9.87
C SER A 66 14.73 -4.41 -9.96
N ARG A 67 15.24 -3.91 -8.82
CA ARG A 67 16.46 -3.10 -8.77
C ARG A 67 17.68 -3.88 -9.27
N LEU A 68 17.82 -5.12 -8.82
CA LEU A 68 18.90 -6.01 -9.22
C LEU A 68 18.78 -6.43 -10.70
N LEU A 69 17.57 -6.68 -11.21
CA LEU A 69 17.35 -6.96 -12.63
C LEU A 69 17.61 -5.73 -13.51
N LYS A 70 17.29 -4.52 -13.05
CA LYS A 70 17.65 -3.28 -13.74
C LYS A 70 19.17 -3.10 -13.80
N SER A 71 19.87 -3.31 -12.69
CA SER A 71 21.34 -3.25 -12.68
C SER A 71 21.95 -4.31 -13.62
N LEU A 72 21.33 -5.49 -13.72
CA LEU A 72 21.71 -6.54 -14.67
C LEU A 72 21.26 -6.29 -16.12
N ARG A 73 20.39 -5.31 -16.43
CA ARG A 73 20.02 -4.99 -17.82
C ARG A 73 20.98 -4.03 -18.49
N HIS A 74 21.75 -3.27 -17.72
CA HIS A 74 22.76 -2.34 -18.21
C HIS A 74 24.12 -3.03 -18.48
N LEU A 75 24.07 -4.27 -19.02
CA LEU A 75 25.18 -5.21 -19.30
C LEU A 75 26.24 -4.74 -20.31
N THR A 76 26.50 -3.45 -20.42
CA THR A 76 27.58 -2.90 -21.23
C THR A 76 28.82 -2.52 -20.44
N ASP A 77 28.76 -2.43 -19.10
CA ASP A 77 29.94 -2.23 -18.26
C ASP A 77 29.89 -3.11 -17.00
N ASP A 78 31.04 -3.35 -16.38
CA ASP A 78 31.24 -4.13 -15.16
C ASP A 78 30.43 -3.57 -13.98
N VAL A 79 29.15 -3.94 -13.90
CA VAL A 79 28.30 -3.59 -12.76
C VAL A 79 28.64 -4.49 -11.59
N GLU A 80 29.33 -3.92 -10.60
CA GLU A 80 29.45 -4.52 -9.28
C GLU A 80 28.05 -4.73 -8.69
N VAL A 81 27.66 -6.00 -8.55
CA VAL A 81 26.42 -6.35 -7.86
C VAL A 81 26.61 -6.00 -6.39
N ASP A 82 25.90 -4.96 -5.95
CA ASP A 82 25.92 -4.50 -4.56
C ASP A 82 25.57 -5.66 -3.60
N ALA A 83 26.52 -6.00 -2.74
CA ALA A 83 26.36 -7.05 -1.74
C ALA A 83 25.20 -6.75 -0.78
N GLU A 84 24.88 -5.48 -0.54
CA GLU A 84 23.75 -5.08 0.28
C GLU A 84 22.42 -5.42 -0.41
N ALA A 85 22.32 -5.23 -1.73
CA ALA A 85 21.15 -5.60 -2.52
C ALA A 85 20.89 -7.13 -2.49
N VAL A 86 21.96 -7.92 -2.61
CA VAL A 86 21.88 -9.39 -2.51
C VAL A 86 21.43 -9.83 -1.11
N SER A 87 21.99 -9.21 -0.06
CA SER A 87 21.61 -9.50 1.33
C SER A 87 20.13 -9.19 1.61
N LYS A 88 19.63 -8.04 1.13
CA LYS A 88 18.21 -7.65 1.26
C LYS A 88 17.28 -8.58 0.49
N MET A 89 17.67 -8.99 -0.73
CA MET A 89 16.92 -9.96 -1.52
C MET A 89 16.84 -11.31 -0.80
N LEU A 90 17.96 -11.82 -0.30
CA LEU A 90 18.01 -13.07 0.45
C LEU A 90 17.15 -13.03 1.71
N THR A 91 17.19 -11.92 2.45
CA THR A 91 16.36 -11.72 3.63
C THR A 91 14.88 -11.74 3.25
N THR A 92 14.51 -11.06 2.16
CA THR A 92 13.13 -10.99 1.65
C THR A 92 12.63 -12.36 1.19
N VAL A 93 13.47 -13.10 0.45
CA VAL A 93 13.16 -14.45 -0.03
C VAL A 93 13.01 -15.38 1.17
N SER A 94 13.98 -15.43 2.08
CA SER A 94 13.95 -16.28 3.28
C SER A 94 12.71 -16.04 4.16
N GLN A 95 12.32 -14.78 4.38
CA GLN A 95 11.14 -14.43 5.17
C GLN A 95 9.82 -14.86 4.51
N LYS A 96 9.74 -14.75 3.17
CA LYS A 96 8.55 -15.14 2.41
C LYS A 96 8.48 -16.65 2.19
N THR A 97 9.61 -17.31 1.99
CA THR A 97 9.70 -18.77 1.79
C THR A 97 10.11 -19.46 3.08
N LYS A 98 9.26 -19.44 4.12
CA LYS A 98 9.47 -20.21 5.37
C LYS A 98 9.59 -21.73 5.17
N ARG A 99 9.42 -22.23 3.94
CA ARG A 99 9.31 -23.66 3.59
C ARG A 99 10.49 -24.24 2.81
N SER A 100 11.43 -23.45 2.31
CA SER A 100 12.58 -23.98 1.55
C SER A 100 13.84 -24.01 2.39
N GLY A 101 14.13 -25.16 3.02
CA GLY A 101 15.35 -25.35 3.81
C GLY A 101 16.64 -25.09 3.01
N ALA A 102 16.59 -25.23 1.69
CA ALA A 102 17.70 -24.92 0.79
C ALA A 102 17.98 -23.41 0.67
N LEU A 103 16.96 -22.54 0.77
CA LEU A 103 17.19 -21.09 0.74
C LEU A 103 17.66 -20.57 2.10
N THR A 104 17.21 -21.20 3.19
CA THR A 104 17.69 -20.89 4.54
C THR A 104 19.17 -21.25 4.71
N SER A 105 19.62 -22.38 4.15
CA SER A 105 21.04 -22.74 4.17
C SER A 105 21.90 -21.77 3.36
N LEU A 106 21.43 -21.31 2.19
CA LEU A 106 22.11 -20.29 1.40
C LEU A 106 22.18 -18.94 2.12
N PHE A 107 21.12 -18.55 2.83
CA PHE A 107 21.13 -17.33 3.65
C PHE A 107 22.16 -17.41 4.77
N ASN A 108 22.23 -18.53 5.49
CA ASN A 108 23.23 -18.75 6.53
C ASN A 108 24.64 -18.77 5.96
N GLN A 109 24.84 -19.42 4.80
CA GLN A 109 26.12 -19.41 4.09
C GLN A 109 26.53 -17.99 3.68
N TRP A 110 25.59 -17.18 3.18
CA TRP A 110 25.86 -15.79 2.82
C TRP A 110 26.24 -14.95 4.05
N ASN A 111 25.54 -15.09 5.16
CA ASN A 111 25.86 -14.37 6.40
C ASN A 111 27.22 -14.75 7.00
N GLN A 112 27.69 -15.97 6.74
CA GLN A 112 28.97 -16.46 7.26
C GLN A 112 30.14 -16.15 6.31
N THR A 113 29.94 -16.30 5.00
CA THR A 113 31.04 -16.30 4.03
C THR A 113 30.99 -15.16 3.03
N HIS A 114 29.84 -14.48 2.90
CA HIS A 114 29.56 -13.49 1.84
C HIS A 114 29.95 -13.98 0.43
N ARG A 115 29.93 -15.30 0.21
CA ARG A 115 30.31 -15.94 -1.05
C ARG A 115 29.18 -16.83 -1.52
N LEU A 116 28.66 -16.52 -2.70
CA LEU A 116 27.68 -17.35 -3.41
C LEU A 116 28.22 -17.67 -4.79
N THR A 117 28.00 -18.92 -5.22
CA THR A 117 28.27 -19.29 -6.61
C THR A 117 27.25 -18.60 -7.53
N LYS A 118 27.64 -18.36 -8.79
CA LYS A 118 26.76 -17.76 -9.80
C LYS A 118 25.43 -18.54 -9.95
N VAL A 119 25.49 -19.87 -9.83
CA VAL A 119 24.30 -20.75 -9.91
C VAL A 119 23.39 -20.56 -8.70
N GLN A 120 23.95 -20.45 -7.48
CA GLN A 120 23.17 -20.18 -6.27
C GLN A 120 22.51 -18.79 -6.35
N LEU A 121 23.24 -17.77 -6.82
CA LEU A 121 22.69 -16.44 -7.03
C LEU A 121 21.52 -16.47 -8.03
N LEU A 122 21.68 -17.14 -9.17
CA LEU A 122 20.61 -17.32 -10.16
C LEU A 122 19.39 -18.03 -9.59
N ALA A 123 19.59 -19.06 -8.75
CA ALA A 123 18.49 -19.75 -8.08
C ALA A 123 17.73 -18.82 -7.13
N ILE A 124 18.44 -17.98 -6.36
CA ILE A 124 17.84 -16.98 -5.47
C ILE A 124 17.06 -15.93 -6.27
N VAL A 125 17.65 -15.41 -7.36
CA VAL A 125 16.98 -14.43 -8.24
C VAL A 125 15.73 -15.05 -8.86
N ARG A 126 15.81 -16.28 -9.37
CA ARG A 126 14.65 -17.01 -9.91
C ARG A 126 13.53 -17.12 -8.88
N GLN A 127 13.85 -17.48 -7.63
CA GLN A 127 12.85 -17.56 -6.58
C GLN A 127 12.31 -16.18 -6.21
N GLY A 128 13.17 -15.15 -6.15
CA GLY A 128 12.77 -13.76 -5.93
C GLY A 128 11.76 -13.29 -6.97
N VAL A 129 12.04 -13.54 -8.26
CA VAL A 129 11.12 -13.23 -9.37
C VAL A 129 9.81 -14.01 -9.24
N ALA A 130 9.85 -15.29 -8.90
CA ALA A 130 8.65 -16.09 -8.67
C ALA A 130 7.79 -15.52 -7.52
N ASN A 131 8.42 -15.06 -6.44
CA ASN A 131 7.73 -14.44 -5.31
C ASN A 131 7.15 -13.05 -5.66
N GLU A 132 7.70 -12.35 -6.65
CA GLU A 132 7.22 -11.06 -7.14
C GLU A 132 6.23 -11.19 -8.31
N GLN A 133 6.12 -12.36 -8.91
CA GLN A 133 5.18 -12.65 -9.98
C GLN A 133 3.73 -12.20 -9.68
N PRO A 134 3.15 -12.42 -8.48
CA PRO A 134 1.80 -11.91 -8.19
C PRO A 134 1.75 -10.37 -8.14
N MET A 135 2.82 -9.69 -7.71
CA MET A 135 2.90 -8.22 -7.76
C MET A 135 2.91 -7.73 -9.20
N LEU A 136 3.61 -8.42 -10.11
CA LEU A 136 3.70 -8.03 -11.53
C LEU A 136 2.39 -8.27 -12.30
N HIS A 137 1.63 -9.30 -11.92
CA HIS A 137 0.35 -9.63 -12.57
C HIS A 137 -0.85 -8.89 -11.98
N PHE A 138 -0.65 -8.13 -10.90
CA PHE A 138 -1.69 -7.31 -10.33
C PHE A 138 -1.99 -6.11 -11.25
N ASP A 139 -3.25 -5.96 -11.63
CA ASP A 139 -3.68 -4.87 -12.51
C ASP A 139 -3.86 -3.57 -11.71
N TYR A 140 -2.74 -2.87 -11.49
CA TYR A 140 -2.73 -1.58 -10.77
C TYR A 140 -3.54 -0.51 -11.50
N VAL A 141 -3.65 -0.57 -12.83
CA VAL A 141 -4.41 0.41 -13.62
C VAL A 141 -5.90 0.22 -13.36
N ALA A 142 -6.39 -1.02 -13.43
CA ALA A 142 -7.78 -1.32 -13.10
C ALA A 142 -8.10 -1.04 -11.63
N MET A 143 -7.17 -1.33 -10.71
CA MET A 143 -7.34 -0.96 -9.30
C MET A 143 -7.43 0.57 -9.14
N HIS A 144 -6.51 1.31 -9.73
CA HIS A 144 -6.49 2.77 -9.66
C HIS A 144 -7.77 3.37 -10.24
N HIS A 145 -8.23 2.87 -11.39
CA HIS A 145 -9.48 3.29 -12.01
C HIS A 145 -10.69 3.06 -11.09
N ARG A 146 -10.74 1.91 -10.39
CA ARG A 146 -11.80 1.61 -9.42
C ARG A 146 -11.76 2.50 -8.19
N CYS A 147 -10.58 2.70 -7.60
CA CYS A 147 -10.39 3.66 -6.52
C CYS A 147 -10.86 5.07 -6.94
N ARG A 148 -10.55 5.47 -8.17
CA ARG A 148 -11.00 6.73 -8.73
C ARG A 148 -12.52 6.79 -8.90
N GLN A 149 -13.15 5.76 -9.46
CA GLN A 149 -14.61 5.69 -9.59
C GLN A 149 -15.31 5.76 -8.24
N LEU A 150 -14.78 5.07 -7.23
CA LEU A 150 -15.27 5.13 -5.86
C LEU A 150 -15.21 6.55 -5.31
N LEU A 151 -14.07 7.23 -5.46
CA LEU A 151 -13.90 8.62 -5.02
C LEU A 151 -14.87 9.56 -5.75
N THR A 152 -15.07 9.37 -7.06
CA THR A 152 -16.04 10.16 -7.84
C THR A 152 -17.47 9.93 -7.36
N ARG A 153 -17.85 8.68 -7.04
CA ARG A 153 -19.19 8.35 -6.50
C ARG A 153 -19.41 8.94 -5.12
N ILE A 154 -18.43 8.85 -4.24
CA ILE A 154 -18.48 9.49 -2.91
C ILE A 154 -18.65 10.99 -3.10
N ARG A 155 -17.89 11.61 -4.02
CA ARG A 155 -17.99 13.04 -4.31
C ARG A 155 -19.36 13.43 -4.87
N SER A 156 -19.96 12.66 -5.79
CA SER A 156 -21.29 13.00 -6.32
C SER A 156 -22.38 12.88 -5.27
N GLU A 157 -22.29 11.88 -4.39
CA GLU A 157 -23.30 11.61 -3.35
C GLU A 157 -23.20 12.51 -2.13
N LEU A 158 -22.00 12.99 -1.81
CA LEU A 158 -21.75 13.94 -0.73
C LEU A 158 -21.66 15.39 -1.25
N GLY A 159 -21.64 15.61 -2.56
CA GLY A 159 -21.41 16.92 -3.17
C GLY A 159 -22.41 17.97 -2.68
N SER A 160 -23.69 17.60 -2.57
CA SER A 160 -24.73 18.47 -2.01
C SER A 160 -24.48 18.86 -0.54
N ASP A 161 -23.91 17.95 0.26
CA ASP A 161 -23.73 18.13 1.70
C ASP A 161 -22.38 18.82 2.02
N LEU A 162 -21.36 18.57 1.19
CA LEU A 162 -20.02 19.16 1.27
C LEU A 162 -20.01 20.63 0.85
N ASP A 163 -20.80 20.98 -0.17
CA ASP A 163 -20.94 22.36 -0.64
C ASP A 163 -21.53 23.29 0.43
N CYS A 164 -22.35 22.76 1.35
CA CYS A 164 -22.95 23.53 2.43
C CYS A 164 -22.01 23.76 3.63
N THR A 165 -20.96 22.95 3.80
CA THR A 165 -20.25 22.90 5.09
C THR A 165 -18.83 23.49 5.05
N ILE A 166 -18.01 23.18 4.03
CA ILE A 166 -16.55 23.40 4.15
C ILE A 166 -15.86 23.93 2.88
N VAL A 167 -16.49 23.87 1.70
CA VAL A 167 -15.79 24.19 0.45
C VAL A 167 -15.80 25.70 0.18
N SER A 168 -14.95 26.43 0.93
CA SER A 168 -14.63 27.81 0.60
C SER A 168 -13.99 27.88 -0.80
N THR A 169 -14.27 29.00 -1.45
CA THR A 169 -14.07 29.42 -2.84
C THR A 169 -12.84 28.86 -3.59
N LYS A 170 -11.75 28.51 -2.89
CA LYS A 170 -10.52 27.93 -3.48
C LYS A 170 -10.68 26.52 -4.05
N MET A 171 -11.58 25.68 -3.53
CA MET A 171 -11.73 24.31 -4.03
C MET A 171 -12.65 24.22 -5.26
N LYS A 172 -13.56 25.19 -5.47
CA LYS A 172 -14.40 25.25 -6.68
C LYS A 172 -13.57 25.49 -7.96
N GLU A 173 -12.49 26.26 -7.88
CA GLU A 173 -11.56 26.49 -8.99
C GLU A 173 -10.67 25.26 -9.30
N LEU A 174 -10.37 24.47 -8.27
CA LEU A 174 -9.59 23.24 -8.36
C LEU A 174 -10.46 22.02 -8.76
N SER A 175 -11.78 22.11 -8.56
CA SER A 175 -12.76 21.02 -8.67
C SER A 175 -12.93 20.40 -10.05
N THR A 176 -12.42 21.02 -11.11
CA THR A 176 -12.47 20.52 -12.49
C THR A 176 -11.35 19.53 -12.81
N SER A 177 -10.25 19.52 -12.05
CA SER A 177 -9.11 18.66 -12.31
C SER A 177 -9.19 17.33 -11.55
N GLU A 178 -8.97 16.24 -12.26
CA GLU A 178 -8.88 14.87 -11.73
C GLU A 178 -7.82 14.71 -10.63
N MET A 179 -6.85 15.63 -10.56
CA MET A 179 -5.83 15.65 -9.51
C MET A 179 -6.36 16.01 -8.12
N THR A 180 -7.62 16.45 -8.00
CA THR A 180 -8.18 16.96 -6.73
C THR A 180 -8.93 15.92 -5.92
N LEU A 181 -9.25 14.75 -6.48
CA LEU A 181 -9.95 13.69 -5.75
C LEU A 181 -9.21 13.25 -4.46
N PRO A 182 -7.87 13.10 -4.45
CA PRO A 182 -7.15 12.79 -3.21
C PRO A 182 -7.26 13.89 -2.13
N VAL A 183 -7.44 15.15 -2.55
CA VAL A 183 -7.60 16.29 -1.63
C VAL A 183 -9.02 16.29 -1.04
N VAL A 184 -10.03 15.95 -1.84
CA VAL A 184 -11.41 15.75 -1.36
C VAL A 184 -11.48 14.59 -0.36
N LEU A 185 -10.79 13.48 -0.63
CA LEU A 185 -10.69 12.39 0.35
C LEU A 185 -10.03 12.87 1.65
N ALA A 186 -8.93 13.63 1.54
CA ALA A 186 -8.23 14.16 2.70
C ALA A 186 -9.14 15.06 3.56
N SER A 187 -9.95 15.91 2.95
CA SER A 187 -10.88 16.78 3.67
C SER A 187 -12.00 16.00 4.34
N ILE A 188 -12.56 14.98 3.67
CA ILE A 188 -13.59 14.09 4.25
C ILE A 188 -13.02 13.31 5.45
N LEU A 189 -11.83 12.71 5.30
CA LEU A 189 -11.15 11.97 6.38
C LEU A 189 -10.74 12.88 7.55
N TYR A 190 -10.37 14.12 7.25
CA TYR A 190 -10.09 15.11 8.30
C TYR A 190 -11.36 15.47 9.08
N GLN A 191 -12.48 15.70 8.39
CA GLN A 191 -13.76 15.93 9.05
C GLN A 191 -14.22 14.73 9.88
N LEU A 192 -13.93 13.49 9.46
CA LEU A 192 -14.16 12.28 10.26
C LEU A 192 -13.46 12.32 11.62
N THR A 193 -12.20 12.79 11.66
CA THR A 193 -11.48 12.95 12.94
C THR A 193 -12.08 14.03 13.84
N ALA A 194 -12.69 15.06 13.25
CA ALA A 194 -13.30 16.17 13.97
C ALA A 194 -14.71 15.80 14.46
N ALA A 195 -15.51 15.12 13.64
CA ALA A 195 -16.89 14.73 13.94
C ALA A 195 -16.98 13.65 15.02
N ASN A 196 -16.04 12.68 15.04
CA ASN A 196 -15.92 11.71 16.12
C ASN A 196 -15.64 12.34 17.51
N ARG A 197 -15.35 13.65 17.58
CA ARG A 197 -15.17 14.40 18.83
C ARG A 197 -16.42 15.17 19.28
N GLY A 198 -17.58 14.94 18.66
CA GLY A 198 -18.89 15.46 19.13
C GLY A 198 -19.77 16.17 18.10
N GLY A 199 -19.58 15.95 16.79
CA GLY A 199 -20.40 16.55 15.73
C GLY A 199 -21.28 15.53 15.00
N ASN A 200 -22.52 15.91 14.66
CA ASN A 200 -23.45 15.09 13.89
C ASN A 200 -22.88 14.75 12.51
N ALA A 201 -22.49 13.49 12.32
CA ALA A 201 -21.78 13.00 11.15
C ALA A 201 -22.73 12.39 10.09
N VAL A 202 -23.88 13.01 9.82
CA VAL A 202 -24.90 12.48 8.89
C VAL A 202 -24.34 12.17 7.48
N PRO A 203 -23.50 13.03 6.86
CA PRO A 203 -22.91 12.74 5.55
C PRO A 203 -21.98 11.53 5.55
N LEU A 204 -21.43 11.18 6.72
CA LEU A 204 -20.44 10.11 6.90
C LEU A 204 -21.08 8.73 7.05
N VAL A 205 -22.29 8.67 7.62
CA VAL A 205 -23.07 7.43 7.64
C VAL A 205 -23.42 7.04 6.19
N LYS A 206 -23.83 8.02 5.37
CA LYS A 206 -24.10 7.81 3.94
C LYS A 206 -22.84 7.38 3.17
N ALA A 207 -21.71 8.06 3.39
CA ALA A 207 -20.42 7.70 2.76
C ALA A 207 -19.94 6.29 3.12
N SER A 208 -20.07 5.90 4.39
CA SER A 208 -19.63 4.58 4.86
C SER A 208 -20.50 3.45 4.33
N GLY A 209 -21.81 3.67 4.15
CA GLY A 209 -22.69 2.72 3.46
C GLY A 209 -22.23 2.47 2.01
N ILE A 210 -21.99 3.53 1.24
CA ILE A 210 -21.52 3.43 -0.15
C ILE A 210 -20.17 2.70 -0.24
N LEU A 211 -19.24 3.03 0.66
CA LEU A 211 -17.95 2.38 0.75
C LEU A 211 -18.09 0.89 1.01
N LYS A 212 -18.93 0.51 1.98
CA LYS A 212 -19.18 -0.89 2.33
C LYS A 212 -19.76 -1.66 1.13
N ASP A 213 -20.77 -1.11 0.48
CA ASP A 213 -21.43 -1.75 -0.67
C ASP A 213 -20.47 -1.97 -1.86
N VAL A 214 -19.62 -0.97 -2.14
CA VAL A 214 -18.63 -1.08 -3.22
C VAL A 214 -17.53 -2.07 -2.86
N VAL A 215 -17.02 -2.04 -1.62
CA VAL A 215 -15.96 -2.94 -1.16
C VAL A 215 -16.44 -4.39 -1.14
N GLU A 216 -17.64 -4.67 -0.65
CA GLU A 216 -18.19 -6.03 -0.60
C GLU A 216 -18.42 -6.60 -2.00
N ARG A 217 -18.99 -5.79 -2.91
CA ARG A 217 -19.26 -6.19 -4.29
C ARG A 217 -17.99 -6.42 -5.09
N GLU A 218 -17.11 -5.42 -5.12
CA GLU A 218 -15.91 -5.45 -5.96
C GLU A 218 -14.80 -6.32 -5.35
N GLY A 219 -14.67 -6.32 -4.01
CA GLY A 219 -13.71 -7.18 -3.31
C GLY A 219 -14.01 -8.66 -3.51
N GLY A 220 -15.28 -9.05 -3.46
CA GLY A 220 -15.71 -10.43 -3.71
C GLY A 220 -15.38 -10.91 -5.12
N GLU A 221 -15.56 -10.05 -6.13
CA GLU A 221 -15.23 -10.39 -7.53
C GLU A 221 -13.72 -10.54 -7.76
N GLU A 222 -12.89 -9.67 -7.18
CA GLU A 222 -11.44 -9.79 -7.29
C GLU A 222 -10.90 -11.07 -6.67
N MET A 223 -11.36 -11.38 -5.45
CA MET A 223 -10.95 -12.60 -4.76
C MET A 223 -11.37 -13.85 -5.54
N ARG A 224 -12.56 -13.84 -6.17
CA ARG A 224 -12.97 -14.92 -7.08
C ARG A 224 -12.08 -15.03 -8.31
N LYS A 225 -11.74 -13.92 -8.97
CA LYS A 225 -10.86 -13.90 -10.15
C LYS A 225 -9.45 -14.41 -9.82
N MET A 226 -8.90 -14.01 -8.68
CA MET A 226 -7.62 -14.53 -8.20
C MET A 226 -7.72 -16.00 -7.83
N ASN A 227 -8.79 -16.44 -7.16
CA ASN A 227 -9.02 -17.85 -6.85
C ASN A 227 -9.07 -18.73 -8.09
N LEU A 228 -9.70 -18.26 -9.17
CA LEU A 228 -9.75 -18.97 -10.44
C LEU A 228 -8.39 -19.02 -11.16
N LYS A 229 -7.64 -17.90 -11.16
CA LYS A 229 -6.29 -17.84 -11.77
C LYS A 229 -5.29 -18.68 -10.99
N GLY A 230 -5.29 -18.57 -9.66
CA GLY A 230 -4.39 -19.33 -8.80
C GLY A 230 -4.69 -20.83 -8.80
N LYS A 231 -5.94 -21.27 -8.99
CA LYS A 231 -6.25 -22.69 -9.25
C LYS A 231 -5.73 -23.18 -10.60
N ARG A 232 -5.80 -22.36 -11.65
CA ARG A 232 -5.28 -22.71 -12.98
C ARG A 232 -3.75 -22.75 -13.05
N HIS A 233 -3.07 -21.98 -12.21
CA HIS A 233 -1.61 -21.87 -12.27
C HIS A 233 -0.90 -22.52 -11.07
N GLY A 234 -1.64 -23.00 -10.07
CA GLY A 234 -1.10 -23.70 -8.90
C GLY A 234 -0.63 -22.79 -7.76
N TRP A 235 -0.90 -21.48 -7.80
CA TRP A 235 -0.23 -20.51 -6.93
C TRP A 235 -0.94 -20.27 -5.59
N LEU A 236 -2.19 -20.72 -5.45
CA LEU A 236 -2.99 -20.50 -4.23
C LEU A 236 -2.90 -21.61 -3.20
N ALA A 237 -2.30 -22.76 -3.53
CA ALA A 237 -2.08 -23.81 -2.55
C ALA A 237 -1.01 -23.42 -1.50
N GLU A 238 -0.25 -22.33 -1.73
CA GLU A 238 0.89 -21.95 -0.90
C GLU A 238 0.69 -20.67 -0.06
N CYS A 239 -0.44 -19.96 -0.20
CA CYS A 239 -0.66 -18.65 0.43
C CYS A 239 -1.81 -18.58 1.47
N ILE A 240 -2.44 -19.70 1.81
CA ILE A 240 -3.36 -19.82 2.96
C ILE A 240 -2.72 -20.80 3.95
#